data_AF-A0A6J4RH36-F1
#
_entry.id   AF-A0A6J4RH36-F1
#
_cell.length_a   1.000
_cell.length_b   1.000
_cell.length_c   1.000
_cell.angle_alpha   90.00
_cell.angle_beta   90.00
_cell.angle_gamma   90.00
#
_symmetry.space_group_name_H-M   'P 1'
#
loop_
_entity.id
_entity.type
_entity.pdbx_description
1 polymer ?
#
loop_
_entity_poly.entity_id
_entity_poly.type
_entity_poly.pdbx_seq_one_letter_code
_entity_poly.pdbx_strand_id
1 'polypeptide(L)'
;MLISFYKKLIILKAKAVSVNALVFHTLTLIFVRNQVLTNTFEPMKCLFPILFFFITLSSVFAQPSFIDYQRTYPIVATAMKSKEDTLRNQFARAGLQWPAKQLYIRSFKYDSQMEVWVRSSNEAQFKLFKTFKVCAMAGAIGPKRLEGDYQV
;
A
#
# COMPACT_ATOMS: atom_id res chain seq x y z
N MET A 1 -10.09 -4.99 18.55
CA MET A 1 -10.39 -5.39 17.16
C MET A 1 -9.25 -5.08 16.17
N LEU A 2 -8.44 -4.02 16.35
CA LEU A 2 -7.34 -3.63 15.46
C LEU A 2 -6.04 -4.48 15.54
N ILE A 3 -5.85 -5.25 16.63
CA ILE A 3 -4.68 -6.15 16.78
C ILE A 3 -4.81 -7.41 15.89
N SER A 4 -6.04 -7.83 15.58
CA SER A 4 -6.30 -9.03 14.77
C SER A 4 -5.96 -8.83 13.29
N PHE A 5 -6.17 -7.62 12.75
CA PHE A 5 -5.90 -7.30 11.35
C PHE A 5 -4.40 -7.16 11.04
N TYR A 6 -3.61 -6.56 11.94
CA TYR A 6 -2.16 -6.45 11.75
C TYR A 6 -1.44 -7.80 11.80
N LYS A 7 -1.89 -8.71 12.68
CA LYS A 7 -1.37 -10.08 12.72
C LYS A 7 -1.68 -10.81 11.41
N LYS A 8 -2.86 -10.60 10.82
CA LYS A 8 -3.27 -11.22 9.55
C LYS A 8 -2.47 -10.68 8.35
N LEU A 9 -2.13 -9.38 8.32
CA LEU A 9 -1.38 -8.77 7.23
C LEU A 9 0.12 -9.13 7.24
N ILE A 10 0.73 -9.29 8.42
CA ILE A 10 2.13 -9.76 8.55
C ILE A 10 2.23 -11.25 8.20
N ILE A 11 1.25 -12.06 8.59
CA ILE A 11 1.17 -13.48 8.20
C ILE A 11 0.98 -13.62 6.68
N LEU A 12 0.21 -12.74 6.03
CA LEU A 12 0.02 -12.77 4.57
C LEU A 12 1.30 -12.39 3.79
N LYS A 13 2.09 -11.40 4.25
CA LYS A 13 3.38 -11.07 3.63
C LYS A 13 4.44 -12.16 3.85
N ALA A 14 4.46 -12.81 5.01
CA ALA A 14 5.37 -13.93 5.25
C ALA A 14 4.99 -15.19 4.44
N LYS A 15 3.69 -15.41 4.19
CA LYS A 15 3.22 -16.57 3.41
C LYS A 15 3.51 -16.42 1.91
N ALA A 16 3.47 -15.21 1.37
CA ALA A 16 3.75 -14.96 -0.06
C ALA A 16 5.20 -15.32 -0.48
N VAL A 17 6.18 -15.21 0.42
CA VAL A 17 7.57 -15.61 0.14
C VAL A 17 7.75 -17.14 0.19
N SER A 18 6.94 -17.84 0.99
CA SER A 18 7.04 -19.30 1.20
C SER A 18 6.39 -20.13 0.09
N VAL A 19 5.34 -19.64 -0.57
CA VAL A 19 4.67 -20.41 -1.65
C VAL A 19 5.59 -20.58 -2.86
N ASN A 20 6.38 -19.57 -3.22
CA ASN A 20 7.27 -19.64 -4.37
C ASN A 20 8.43 -20.65 -4.18
N ALA A 21 8.96 -20.76 -2.96
CA ALA A 21 10.02 -21.74 -2.65
C ALA A 21 9.50 -23.19 -2.66
N LEU A 22 8.27 -23.43 -2.18
CA LEU A 22 7.64 -24.75 -2.20
C LEU A 22 7.22 -25.18 -3.60
N VAL A 23 6.71 -24.27 -4.42
CA VAL A 23 6.36 -24.56 -5.83
C VAL A 23 7.62 -24.87 -6.65
N PHE A 24 8.72 -24.14 -6.43
CA PHE A 24 9.99 -24.47 -7.06
C PHE A 24 10.50 -25.85 -6.63
N HIS A 25 10.49 -26.15 -5.34
CA HIS A 25 11.05 -27.41 -4.85
C HIS A 25 10.22 -28.65 -5.24
N THR A 26 8.88 -28.53 -5.31
CA THR A 26 8.00 -29.62 -5.77
C THR A 26 8.08 -29.82 -7.27
N LEU A 27 8.23 -28.75 -8.07
CA LEU A 27 8.45 -28.87 -9.51
C LEU A 27 9.80 -29.53 -9.83
N THR A 28 10.87 -29.23 -9.08
CA THR A 28 12.16 -29.91 -9.27
C THR A 28 12.07 -31.40 -8.91
N LEU A 29 11.34 -31.75 -7.85
CA LEU A 29 11.17 -33.16 -7.45
C LEU A 29 10.28 -33.96 -8.42
N ILE A 30 9.24 -33.33 -9.00
CA ILE A 30 8.43 -33.94 -10.06
C ILE A 30 9.26 -34.13 -11.33
N PHE A 31 10.13 -33.18 -11.66
CA PHE A 31 11.00 -33.24 -12.84
C PHE A 31 12.11 -34.30 -12.70
N VAL A 32 12.69 -34.45 -11.51
CA VAL A 32 13.73 -35.47 -11.24
C VAL A 32 13.14 -36.88 -11.19
N ARG A 33 11.92 -37.07 -10.67
CA ARG A 33 11.31 -38.42 -10.54
C ARG A 33 10.81 -39.00 -11.87
N ASN A 34 10.67 -38.20 -12.92
CA ASN A 34 10.18 -38.62 -14.24
C ASN A 34 11.28 -38.81 -15.31
N GLN A 35 12.54 -38.97 -14.92
CA GLN A 35 13.65 -39.25 -15.85
C GLN A 35 13.79 -40.74 -16.24
N VAL A 36 12.99 -41.66 -15.67
CA VAL A 36 13.15 -43.10 -15.94
C VAL A 36 12.17 -43.66 -16.99
N LEU A 37 11.10 -42.94 -17.36
CA LEU A 37 10.04 -43.48 -18.23
C LEU A 37 9.85 -42.77 -19.59
N THR A 38 10.82 -41.96 -20.05
CA THR A 38 10.67 -41.26 -21.34
C THR A 38 11.84 -41.47 -22.28
N ASN A 39 12.14 -42.73 -22.63
CA ASN A 39 13.16 -43.07 -23.64
C ASN A 39 12.62 -43.30 -25.07
N THR A 40 11.43 -42.80 -25.43
CA THR A 40 10.83 -43.12 -26.75
C THR A 40 10.10 -41.98 -27.48
N PHE A 41 10.47 -40.70 -27.30
CA PHE A 41 9.91 -39.62 -28.15
C PHE A 41 10.83 -38.38 -28.22
N GLU A 42 11.41 -38.11 -29.40
CA GLU A 42 12.72 -37.46 -29.59
C GLU A 42 12.76 -36.13 -30.43
N PRO A 43 11.75 -35.24 -30.45
CA PRO A 43 12.10 -33.84 -30.82
C PRO A 43 11.49 -32.74 -29.95
N MET A 44 10.48 -33.06 -29.13
CA MET A 44 9.71 -32.04 -28.38
C MET A 44 10.23 -31.73 -26.97
N LYS A 45 11.33 -32.36 -26.52
CA LYS A 45 11.86 -32.19 -25.16
C LYS A 45 12.84 -31.02 -25.02
N CYS A 46 13.50 -30.60 -26.11
CA CYS A 46 14.43 -29.46 -26.08
C CYS A 46 13.71 -28.10 -26.22
N LEU A 47 12.51 -28.06 -26.79
CA LEU A 47 11.77 -26.82 -27.02
C LEU A 47 11.18 -26.23 -25.72
N PHE A 48 10.80 -27.10 -24.78
CA PHE A 48 10.20 -26.73 -23.50
C PHE A 48 11.14 -25.96 -22.55
N PRO A 49 12.41 -26.39 -22.32
CA PRO A 49 13.35 -25.63 -21.50
C PRO A 49 13.82 -24.33 -22.15
N ILE A 50 13.90 -24.26 -23.49
CA ILE A 50 14.26 -23.04 -24.24
C ILE A 50 13.16 -21.98 -24.10
N LEU A 51 11.89 -22.39 -24.23
CA LEU A 51 10.75 -21.50 -24.02
C LEU A 51 10.67 -20.99 -22.58
N PHE A 52 10.96 -21.85 -21.59
CA PHE A 52 11.00 -21.46 -20.19
C PHE A 52 12.13 -20.45 -19.90
N PHE A 53 13.31 -20.63 -20.50
CA PHE A 53 14.43 -19.70 -20.39
C PHE A 53 14.10 -18.32 -20.98
N PHE A 54 13.44 -18.27 -22.15
CA PHE A 54 12.98 -17.01 -22.75
C PHE A 54 11.92 -16.29 -21.91
N ILE A 55 11.01 -17.01 -21.25
CA ILE A 55 10.01 -16.41 -20.35
C ILE A 55 10.68 -15.77 -19.13
N THR A 56 11.76 -16.37 -18.58
CA THR A 56 12.48 -15.82 -17.42
C THR A 56 13.34 -14.58 -17.73
N LEU A 57 13.63 -14.31 -19.01
CA LEU A 57 14.40 -13.13 -19.43
C LEU A 57 13.53 -11.86 -19.56
N SER A 58 12.23 -11.98 -19.37
CA SER A 58 11.28 -10.87 -19.41
C SER A 58 11.51 -9.93 -18.22
N SER A 59 11.89 -8.68 -18.49
CA SER A 59 12.10 -7.66 -17.48
C SER A 59 10.80 -7.38 -16.71
N VAL A 60 10.79 -7.60 -15.40
CA VAL A 60 9.64 -7.26 -14.55
C VAL A 60 9.61 -5.74 -14.33
N PHE A 61 8.71 -5.04 -15.01
CA PHE A 61 8.45 -3.62 -14.72
C PHE A 61 7.60 -3.49 -13.46
N ALA A 62 8.16 -2.87 -12.41
CA ALA A 62 7.41 -2.56 -11.20
C ALA A 62 6.44 -1.39 -11.45
N GLN A 63 5.26 -1.45 -10.84
CA GLN A 63 4.31 -0.34 -10.92
C GLN A 63 4.84 0.88 -10.15
N PRO A 64 4.72 2.10 -10.71
CA PRO A 64 5.10 3.33 -10.01
C PRO A 64 4.26 3.49 -8.74
N SER A 65 4.82 4.15 -7.72
CA SER A 65 4.06 4.41 -6.50
C SER A 65 2.88 5.34 -6.78
N PHE A 66 1.79 5.22 -6.00
CA PHE A 66 0.64 6.11 -6.11
C PHE A 66 1.04 7.59 -6.08
N ILE A 67 2.00 7.96 -5.22
CA ILE A 67 2.46 9.35 -5.08
C ILE A 67 3.24 9.80 -6.33
N ASP A 68 4.07 8.93 -6.91
CA ASP A 68 4.81 9.28 -8.12
C ASP A 68 3.87 9.47 -9.30
N TYR A 69 2.83 8.64 -9.41
CA TYR A 69 1.76 8.83 -10.37
C TYR A 69 1.00 10.15 -10.15
N GLN A 70 0.63 10.48 -8.90
CA GLN A 70 -0.08 11.72 -8.58
C GLN A 70 0.75 12.98 -8.91
N ARG A 71 2.07 12.92 -8.79
CA ARG A 71 2.97 14.03 -9.16
C ARG A 71 3.03 14.32 -10.65
N THR A 72 2.58 13.40 -11.51
CA THR A 72 2.48 13.68 -12.96
C THR A 72 1.41 14.72 -13.28
N TYR A 73 0.40 14.89 -12.40
CA TYR A 73 -0.63 15.90 -12.57
C TYR A 73 -0.11 17.30 -12.18
N PRO A 74 -0.20 18.31 -13.06
CA PRO A 74 0.43 19.63 -12.86
C PRO A 74 -0.12 20.37 -11.63
N ILE A 75 -1.42 20.22 -11.35
CA ILE A 75 -2.09 20.82 -10.18
C ILE A 75 -1.48 20.26 -8.88
N VAL A 76 -1.28 18.94 -8.82
CA VAL A 76 -0.72 18.26 -7.65
C VAL A 76 0.75 18.62 -7.47
N ALA A 77 1.54 18.61 -8.55
CA ALA A 77 2.94 18.99 -8.52
C ALA A 77 3.14 20.42 -8.00
N THR A 78 2.31 21.36 -8.48
CA THR A 78 2.36 22.77 -8.05
C THR A 78 1.93 22.93 -6.59
N ALA A 79 0.88 22.22 -6.17
CA ALA A 79 0.42 22.23 -4.78
C ALA A 79 1.48 21.65 -3.83
N MET A 80 2.13 20.54 -4.17
CA MET A 80 3.22 19.97 -3.38
C MET A 80 4.39 20.95 -3.29
N LYS A 81 4.89 21.46 -4.43
CA LYS A 81 6.01 22.40 -4.48
C LYS A 81 5.76 23.67 -3.64
N SER A 82 4.55 24.23 -3.72
CA SER A 82 4.22 25.47 -3.01
C SER A 82 3.96 25.30 -1.51
N LYS A 83 3.57 24.10 -1.06
CA LYS A 83 3.19 23.85 0.35
C LYS A 83 4.23 23.08 1.14
N GLU A 84 5.16 22.39 0.48
CA GLU A 84 6.14 21.53 1.14
C GLU A 84 6.99 22.26 2.18
N ASP A 85 7.59 23.41 1.83
CA ASP A 85 8.42 24.18 2.77
C ASP A 85 7.62 24.68 3.98
N THR A 86 6.37 25.09 3.73
CA THR A 86 5.46 25.52 4.80
C THR A 86 5.15 24.37 5.75
N LEU A 87 4.91 23.17 5.23
CA LEU A 87 4.63 21.98 6.03
C LEU A 87 5.87 21.53 6.82
N ARG A 88 7.05 21.50 6.21
CA ARG A 88 8.32 21.20 6.91
C ARG A 88 8.51 22.12 8.12
N ASN A 89 8.30 23.42 7.93
CA ASN A 89 8.40 24.40 9.01
C ASN A 89 7.33 24.20 10.10
N GLN A 90 6.10 23.88 9.73
CA GLN A 90 5.03 23.58 10.70
C GLN A 90 5.33 22.31 11.51
N PHE A 91 5.85 21.27 10.86
CA PHE A 91 6.27 20.03 11.53
C PHE A 91 7.42 20.29 12.51
N ALA A 92 8.43 21.04 12.09
CA ALA A 92 9.56 21.39 12.94
C ALA A 92 9.10 22.17 14.20
N ARG A 93 8.20 23.16 14.03
CA ARG A 93 7.62 23.92 15.16
C ARG A 93 6.80 23.05 16.11
N ALA A 94 6.12 22.03 15.59
CA ALA A 94 5.36 21.06 16.38
C ALA A 94 6.24 19.96 17.00
N GLY A 95 7.56 19.95 16.77
CA GLY A 95 8.46 18.88 17.21
C GLY A 95 8.15 17.53 16.57
N LEU A 96 7.65 17.54 15.32
CA LEU A 96 7.28 16.36 14.55
C LEU A 96 8.29 16.11 13.42
N GLN A 97 8.48 14.83 13.06
CA GLN A 97 9.34 14.46 11.96
C GLN A 97 8.60 14.57 10.62
N TRP A 98 9.24 15.23 9.66
CA TRP A 98 8.81 15.27 8.26
C TRP A 98 9.60 14.26 7.43
N PRO A 99 8.98 13.53 6.48
CA PRO A 99 7.55 13.48 6.18
C PRO A 99 6.76 12.67 7.21
N ALA A 100 5.45 12.93 7.30
CA ALA A 100 4.57 12.17 8.19
C ALA A 100 4.52 10.70 7.76
N LYS A 101 4.96 9.81 8.65
CA LYS A 101 4.94 8.36 8.37
C LYS A 101 3.56 7.76 8.56
N GLN A 102 2.82 8.24 9.57
CA GLN A 102 1.48 7.76 9.89
C GLN A 102 0.59 8.93 10.27
N LEU A 103 -0.59 8.96 9.66
CA LEU A 103 -1.61 9.97 9.84
C LEU A 103 -2.86 9.33 10.42
N TYR A 104 -3.52 10.05 11.31
CA TYR A 104 -4.84 9.73 11.81
C TYR A 104 -5.68 11.00 11.77
N ILE A 105 -6.77 10.95 11.01
CA ILE A 105 -7.65 12.09 10.78
C ILE A 105 -8.97 11.78 11.44
N ARG A 106 -9.49 12.73 12.22
CA ARG A 106 -10.82 12.64 12.84
C ARG A 106 -11.59 13.92 12.59
N SER A 107 -12.89 13.78 12.40
CA SER A 107 -13.81 14.89 12.19
C SER A 107 -14.90 14.87 13.25
N PHE A 108 -15.18 16.03 13.82
CA PHE A 108 -16.24 16.29 14.77
C PHE A 108 -17.35 17.04 14.06
N LYS A 109 -18.42 16.31 13.71
CA LYS A 109 -19.55 16.85 12.95
C LYS A 109 -20.30 17.95 13.70
N TYR A 110 -20.44 17.80 15.03
CA TYR A 110 -21.10 18.79 15.87
C TYR A 110 -20.30 20.09 15.94
N ASP A 111 -19.00 19.99 16.21
CA ASP A 111 -18.13 21.16 16.40
C ASP A 111 -17.59 21.74 15.09
N SER A 112 -17.90 21.15 13.93
CA SER A 112 -17.34 21.52 12.62
C SER A 112 -15.81 21.60 12.61
N GLN A 113 -15.16 20.64 13.29
CA GLN A 113 -13.71 20.59 13.44
C GLN A 113 -13.14 19.30 12.84
N MET A 114 -12.01 19.42 12.15
CA MET A 114 -11.24 18.28 11.66
C MET A 114 -9.82 18.35 12.24
N GLU A 115 -9.42 17.29 12.93
CA GLU A 115 -8.09 17.20 13.51
C GLU A 115 -7.22 16.22 12.72
N VAL A 116 -5.97 16.62 12.50
CA VAL A 116 -4.93 15.81 11.91
C VAL A 116 -3.91 15.47 12.98
N TRP A 117 -3.75 14.18 13.23
CA TRP A 117 -2.82 13.62 14.19
C TRP A 117 -1.72 12.85 13.47
N VAL A 118 -0.50 12.94 13.97
CA VAL A 118 0.70 12.35 13.35
C VAL A 118 1.44 11.50 14.38
N ARG A 119 2.06 10.39 13.93
CA ARG A 119 3.09 9.68 14.70
C ARG A 119 4.27 9.26 13.82
N SER A 120 5.45 9.18 14.43
CA SER A 120 6.71 8.85 13.74
C SER A 120 7.04 7.36 13.72
N SER A 121 6.47 6.57 14.62
CA SER A 121 6.70 5.12 14.71
C SER A 121 5.47 4.41 15.26
N ASN A 122 5.44 3.09 15.14
CA ASN A 122 4.32 2.28 15.64
C ASN A 122 4.19 2.33 17.18
N GLU A 123 5.28 2.63 17.88
CA GLU A 123 5.36 2.72 19.34
C GLU A 123 5.07 4.14 19.85
N ALA A 124 5.25 5.16 19.00
CA ALA A 124 4.99 6.54 19.36
C ALA A 124 3.47 6.80 19.44
N GLN A 125 3.09 7.62 20.43
CA GLN A 125 1.74 8.15 20.54
C GLN A 125 1.45 9.17 19.43
N PHE A 126 0.19 9.22 19.01
CA PHE A 126 -0.29 10.26 18.10
C PHE A 126 -0.23 11.63 18.78
N LYS A 127 0.30 12.61 18.06
CA LYS A 127 0.33 14.01 18.47
C LYS A 127 -0.53 14.85 17.54
N LEU A 128 -1.28 15.79 18.09
CA LEU A 128 -2.08 16.72 17.31
C LEU A 128 -1.14 17.62 16.49
N PHE A 129 -1.30 17.60 15.17
CA PHE A 129 -0.54 18.46 14.27
C PHE A 129 -1.31 19.72 13.94
N LYS A 130 -2.59 19.60 13.57
CA LYS A 130 -3.40 20.73 13.14
C LYS A 130 -4.89 20.45 13.26
N THR A 131 -5.64 21.48 13.63
CA THR A 131 -7.11 21.49 13.58
C THR A 131 -7.56 22.45 12.49
N PHE A 132 -8.49 22.00 11.65
CA PHE A 132 -9.11 22.77 10.58
C PHE A 132 -10.59 22.97 10.88
N LYS A 133 -11.13 24.13 10.50
CA LYS A 133 -12.57 24.37 10.48
C LYS A 133 -13.17 23.73 9.24
N VAL A 134 -14.27 23.01 9.39
CA VAL A 134 -15.04 22.45 8.29
C VAL A 134 -15.90 23.56 7.69
N CYS A 135 -15.73 23.86 6.41
CA CYS A 135 -16.38 25.01 5.76
C CYS A 135 -17.86 24.78 5.42
N ALA A 136 -18.29 23.52 5.29
CA ALA A 136 -19.67 23.17 4.97
C ALA A 136 -20.04 21.85 5.63
N MET A 137 -21.18 21.84 6.33
CA MET A 137 -21.81 20.62 6.84
C MET A 137 -22.83 20.13 5.81
N ALA A 138 -22.79 18.84 5.46
CA ALA A 138 -23.82 18.22 4.64
C ALA A 138 -24.90 17.58 5.53
N GLY A 139 -26.15 17.97 5.32
CA GLY A 139 -27.32 17.42 6.02
C GLY A 139 -27.38 17.76 7.52
N ALA A 140 -28.25 17.05 8.24
CA ALA A 140 -28.45 17.22 9.68
C ALA A 140 -27.46 16.38 10.51
N ILE A 141 -27.35 16.69 11.82
CA ILE A 141 -26.60 15.87 12.77
C ILE A 141 -27.34 14.55 12.97
N GLY A 142 -26.68 13.45 12.65
CA GLY A 142 -27.26 12.12 12.66
C GLY A 142 -26.40 11.13 11.89
N PRO A 143 -26.60 9.83 12.12
CA PRO A 143 -25.84 8.77 11.45
C PRO A 143 -26.18 8.73 9.97
N LYS A 144 -25.15 8.60 9.11
CA LYS A 144 -25.36 8.25 7.71
C LYS A 144 -25.99 6.86 7.62
N ARG A 145 -27.11 6.74 6.93
CA ARG A 145 -27.86 5.47 6.79
C ARG A 145 -27.85 4.95 5.37
N LEU A 146 -27.85 5.83 4.39
CA LEU A 146 -27.98 5.47 2.97
C LEU A 146 -27.02 6.31 2.12
N GLU A 147 -26.60 5.76 0.98
CA GLU A 147 -25.97 6.57 -0.05
C GLU A 147 -27.01 7.53 -0.65
N GLY A 148 -26.64 8.79 -0.88
CA GLY A 148 -27.56 9.80 -1.38
C GLY A 148 -28.52 10.41 -0.34
N ASP A 149 -28.44 10.05 0.95
CA ASP A 149 -29.25 10.68 2.02
C ASP A 149 -28.79 12.10 2.41
N TYR A 150 -27.81 12.66 1.69
CA TYR A 150 -27.15 13.93 1.96
C TYR A 150 -26.62 14.08 3.39
N GLN A 151 -26.50 12.98 4.14
CA GLN A 151 -26.00 12.95 5.50
C GLN A 151 -24.59 12.37 5.50
N VAL A 152 -23.64 13.07 6.13
CA VAL A 152 -22.24 12.64 6.28
C VAL A 152 -21.94 12.06 7.65
#